data_AF-A0AA37VH73-F1
#
_entry.id   AF-A0AA37VH73-F1
#
_cell.length_a   1.000
_cell.length_b   1.000
_cell.length_c   1.000
_cell.angle_alpha   90.00
_cell.angle_beta   90.00
_cell.angle_gamma   90.00
#
_symmetry.space_group_name_H-M   'P 1'
#
loop_
_entity.id
_entity.type
_entity.pdbx_description
1 polymer ?
#
loop_
_entity_poly.entity_id
_entity_poly.type
_entity_poly.pdbx_seq_one_letter_code
_entity_poly.pdbx_strand_id
1 'polypeptide(L)' 'MIGPLVRHLRDVTEQIERTGDIGLTAIGIGHPVGQYYTDGITIDSPAELEEAVVQLIDRLLKQPS' A
#
# COMPACT_ATOMS: atom_id res chain seq x y z
N MET A 1 -0.13 6.02 22.65
CA MET A 1 0.90 6.90 22.08
C MET A 1 1.47 6.20 20.85
N ILE A 2 1.16 6.69 19.64
CA ILE A 2 1.69 6.10 18.40
C ILE A 2 3.12 6.63 18.19
N GLY A 3 4.10 5.72 18.14
CA GLY A 3 5.53 6.06 18.15
C GLY A 3 6.02 6.80 16.89
N PRO A 4 7.21 7.43 16.96
CA PRO A 4 7.76 8.29 15.89
C PRO A 4 7.91 7.58 14.54
N LEU A 5 8.11 6.26 14.55
CA LEU A 5 8.26 5.44 13.33
C LEU A 5 7.00 5.39 12.47
N VAL A 6 5.84 5.31 13.12
CA VAL A 6 4.54 5.17 12.44
C VAL A 6 4.12 6.48 11.77
N ARG A 7 4.42 7.62 12.42
CA ARG A 7 4.21 8.95 11.84
C ARG A 7 5.12 9.15 10.64
N HIS A 8 6.40 8.81 10.79
CA HIS A 8 7.36 8.97 9.70
C HIS A 8 6.99 8.12 8.47
N LEU A 9 6.55 6.88 8.68
CA LEU A 9 6.12 6.03 7.56
C LEU A 9 4.91 6.63 6.82
N ARG A 10 3.90 7.12 7.56
CA ARG A 10 2.74 7.80 6.95
C ARG A 10 3.17 9.03 6.16
N ASP A 11 3.99 9.89 6.76
CA ASP A 11 4.40 11.15 6.13
C ASP A 11 5.20 10.90 4.83
N VAL A 12 6.07 9.89 4.83
CA VAL A 12 6.84 9.50 3.64
C VAL A 12 5.93 8.91 2.56
N THR A 13 5.01 8.00 2.92
CA THR A 13 4.09 7.39 1.96
C THR A 13 3.17 8.45 1.34
N GLU A 14 2.61 9.36 2.15
CA GLU A 14 1.78 10.47 1.65
C GLU A 14 2.58 11.41 0.74
N GLN A 15 3.85 11.68 1.04
CA GLN A 15 4.71 12.50 0.19
C GLN A 15 4.94 11.86 -1.19
N ILE A 16 5.18 10.54 -1.24
CA ILE A 16 5.39 9.81 -2.49
C ILE A 16 4.10 9.79 -3.30
N GLU A 17 2.96 9.43 -2.68
CA GLU A 17 1.65 9.39 -3.35
C GLU A 17 1.25 10.78 -3.92
N ARG A 18 1.54 11.88 -3.20
CA ARG A 18 1.24 13.24 -3.67
C ARG A 18 2.11 13.70 -4.84
N THR A 19 3.32 13.17 -4.96
CA THR A 19 4.23 13.54 -6.05
C THR A 19 3.72 12.98 -7.39
N GLY A 20 3.02 11.84 -7.37
CA GLY A 20 2.36 11.26 -8.55
C GLY A 20 3.28 10.58 -9.56
N ASP A 21 4.59 10.85 -9.51
CA ASP A 21 5.59 10.24 -10.41
C ASP A 21 5.81 8.74 -10.17
N ILE A 22 5.36 8.21 -9.02
CA ILE A 22 5.55 6.83 -8.60
C ILE A 22 4.21 6.26 -8.12
N GLY A 23 3.75 5.19 -8.76
CA GLY A 23 2.64 4.37 -8.26
C GLY A 23 3.08 3.58 -7.02
N LEU A 24 2.37 3.75 -5.90
CA LEU A 24 2.72 3.15 -4.62
C LEU A 24 1.54 2.32 -4.07
N THR A 25 1.84 1.13 -3.57
CA THR A 25 0.86 0.25 -2.91
C THR A 25 1.56 -0.65 -1.88
N ALA A 26 0.77 -1.41 -1.10
CA ALA A 26 1.27 -2.35 -0.11
C ALA A 26 0.38 -3.60 -0.01
N ILE A 27 1.00 -4.73 0.36
CA ILE A 27 0.31 -5.96 0.79
C ILE A 27 0.62 -6.17 2.27
N GLY A 28 -0.43 -6.20 3.10
CA GLY A 28 -0.32 -6.61 4.50
C GLY A 28 -0.84 -8.02 4.70
N ILE A 29 -0.06 -8.88 5.37
CA ILE A 29 -0.51 -10.24 5.71
C ILE A 29 -0.92 -10.25 7.19
N GLY A 30 -2.20 -10.49 7.46
CA GLY A 30 -2.76 -10.51 8.80
C GLY A 30 -2.80 -9.13 9.49
N HIS A 31 -2.55 -8.03 8.77
CA HIS A 31 -2.61 -6.68 9.33
C HIS A 31 -3.11 -5.62 8.32
N PRO A 32 -3.92 -4.63 8.76
CA PRO A 32 -4.42 -3.59 7.88
C PRO A 32 -3.33 -2.61 7.44
N VAL A 33 -3.18 -2.42 6.13
CA VAL A 33 -2.24 -1.45 5.53
C VAL A 33 -2.90 -0.15 5.05
N GLY A 34 -4.23 -0.11 4.93
CA GLY A 34 -4.99 1.04 4.42
C GLY A 34 -4.88 2.32 5.27
N GLN A 35 -4.29 2.23 6.46
CA GLN A 35 -3.95 3.37 7.29
C GLN A 35 -2.73 4.16 6.79
N TYR A 36 -1.90 3.56 5.92
CA TYR A 36 -0.69 4.20 5.38
C TYR A 36 -0.70 4.29 3.85
N TYR A 37 -1.34 3.34 3.17
CA TYR A 37 -1.33 3.24 1.71
C TYR A 37 -2.75 3.34 1.19
N THR A 38 -2.99 4.27 0.28
CA THR A 38 -4.34 4.52 -0.26
C THR A 38 -4.87 3.28 -1.00
N ASP A 39 -4.02 2.60 -1.76
CA ASP A 39 -4.37 1.44 -2.58
C ASP A 39 -3.89 0.09 -2.01
N GLY A 40 -3.61 0.02 -0.71
CA GLY A 40 -3.10 -1.20 -0.08
C GLY A 40 -4.14 -2.33 0.05
N ILE A 41 -3.69 -3.58 -0.11
CA ILE A 41 -4.49 -4.79 0.09
C ILE A 41 -4.05 -5.48 1.39
N THR A 42 -5.01 -6.00 2.15
CA THR A 42 -4.75 -6.87 3.30
C THR A 42 -5.24 -8.27 2.97
N ILE A 43 -4.37 -9.26 3.15
CA ILE A 43 -4.68 -10.69 2.98
C ILE A 43 -4.57 -11.41 4.31
N ASP A 44 -5.33 -12.48 4.50
CA ASP A 44 -5.34 -13.21 5.76
C ASP A 44 -4.18 -14.21 5.85
N SER A 45 -3.72 -14.72 4.70
CA SER A 45 -2.65 -15.71 4.64
C SER A 45 -1.70 -15.51 3.44
N PRO A 46 -0.46 -16.02 3.51
CA PRO A 46 0.46 -15.99 2.37
C PRO A 46 -0.05 -16.74 1.12
N ALA A 47 -1.02 -17.64 1.27
CA ALA A 47 -1.58 -18.37 0.14
C ALA A 47 -2.38 -17.47 -0.81
N GLU A 48 -2.91 -16.35 -0.32
CA GLU A 48 -3.65 -15.36 -1.11
C GLU A 48 -2.73 -14.35 -1.83
N LEU A 49 -1.41 -14.45 -1.61
CA LEU A 49 -0.45 -13.47 -2.13
C LEU A 49 -0.42 -13.43 -3.65
N GLU A 50 -0.53 -14.58 -4.32
CA GLU A 50 -0.52 -14.64 -5.79
C GLU A 50 -1.64 -13.81 -6.39
N GLU A 51 -2.87 -14.00 -5.90
CA GLU A 51 -4.03 -13.24 -6.36
C GLU A 51 -3.88 -11.75 -6.02
N ALA A 52 -3.46 -11.43 -4.80
CA ALA A 52 -3.28 -10.05 -4.36
C ALA A 52 -2.24 -9.29 -5.19
N VAL A 53 -1.14 -9.94 -5.57
CA VAL A 53 -0.10 -9.34 -6.42
C VAL A 53 -0.66 -9.02 -7.81
N VAL A 54 -1.38 -9.96 -8.44
CA VAL A 54 -1.98 -9.73 -9.76
C VAL A 54 -2.99 -8.59 -9.72
N GLN A 55 -3.85 -8.55 -8.69
CA GLN A 55 -4.81 -7.46 -8.50
C GLN A 55 -4.11 -6.10 -8.33
N LEU A 56 -3.01 -6.04 -7.57
CA LEU A 56 -2.26 -4.80 -7.40
C LEU A 56 -1.57 -4.33 -8.67
N ILE A 57 -0.95 -5.24 -9.42
CA ILE A 57 -0.33 -4.88 -10.70
C ILE A 57 -1.38 -4.32 -11.66
N ASP A 58 -2.53 -4.97 -11.78
CA ASP A 58 -3.63 -4.50 -12.63
C ASP A 58 -4.11 -3.10 -12.20
N ARG A 59 -4.24 -2.84 -10.89
CA ARG A 59 -4.60 -1.52 -10.38
C ARG A 59 -3.56 -0.46 -10.69
N LEU A 60 -2.28 -0.71 -10.40
CA LEU A 60 -1.19 0.24 -10.65
C LEU A 60 -1.07 0.60 -12.13
N LEU A 61 -1.29 -0.36 -13.03
CA LEU A 61 -1.22 -0.11 -14.48
C LEU A 61 -2.44 0.64 -15.02
N LYS A 62 -3.58 0.59 -14.33
CA LYS A 62 -4.82 1.27 -14.74
C LYS A 62 -4.96 2.69 -14.19
N GLN A 63 -4.09 3.12 -13.27
CA GLN A 63 -4.12 4.48 -12.76
C GLN A 63 -3.74 5.47 -13.87
N PRO A 64 -4.59 6.48 -14.15
CA PRO A 64 -4.26 7.49 -15.15
C PRO A 64 -3.07 8.32 -14.64
N SER A 65 -2.03 8.40 -15.48
CA SER A 65 -0.85 9.24 -15.31
C SER A 65 -1.18 10.72 -15.45
#